data_AF-A0A8T4E3B7-F1
#
_entry.id   AF-A0A8T4E3B7-F1
#
_cell.length_a   1.000
_cell.length_b   1.000
_cell.length_c   1.000
_cell.angle_alpha   90.00
_cell.angle_beta   90.00
_cell.angle_gamma   90.00
#
_symmetry.space_group_name_H-M   'P 1'
#
loop_
_entity.id
_entity.type
_entity.pdbx_description
1 polymer ?
#
loop_
_entity_poly.entity_id
_entity_poly.type
_entity_poly.pdbx_seq_one_letter_code
_entity_poly.pdbx_strand_id
1 'polypeptide(L)' 'MKGQVSAEMLIMLAVVVAVVAIAATYLVGLGKDAGEQVQEGGHDILESVEEASKGDTGEPCLDDDGCKSGNCDTSNRCT' A
#
# COMPACT_ATOMS: atom_id res chain seq x y z
N MET A 1 21.86 -50.04 11.02
CA MET A 1 20.81 -49.20 11.64
C MET A 1 19.73 -49.00 10.57
N LYS A 2 18.68 -49.82 10.58
CA LYS A 2 17.59 -49.73 9.59
C LYS A 2 16.60 -48.67 10.09
N GLY A 3 16.46 -47.57 9.34
CA GLY A 3 15.57 -46.48 9.65
C GLY A 3 14.11 -46.91 9.52
N GLN A 4 13.49 -47.24 10.64
CA GLN A 4 12.05 -47.29 10.75
C GLN A 4 11.64 -45.92 11.27
N VAL A 5 11.35 -44.99 10.35
CA VAL A 5 10.58 -43.81 10.71
C VAL A 5 9.22 -44.35 11.16
N SER A 6 8.98 -44.36 12.48
CA SER A 6 7.70 -44.81 13.03
C SER A 6 6.58 -44.01 12.37
N ALA A 7 5.50 -44.67 11.97
CA ALA A 7 4.35 -44.03 11.33
C ALA A 7 3.81 -42.85 12.15
N GLU A 8 3.97 -42.90 13.47
CA GLU A 8 3.62 -41.83 14.41
C GLU A 8 4.41 -40.54 14.15
N MET A 9 5.69 -40.65 13.75
CA MET A 9 6.54 -39.49 13.44
C MET A 9 6.12 -38.81 12.14
N LEU A 10 5.66 -39.59 11.15
CA LEU A 10 5.11 -39.06 9.90
C LEU A 10 3.76 -38.38 10.12
N ILE A 11 2.91 -38.95 10.97
CA ILE A 11 1.61 -38.34 11.33
C ILE A 11 1.83 -37.00 12.05
N MET A 12 2.73 -36.96 13.04
CA MET A 12 3.13 -35.72 13.71
C MET A 12 3.63 -34.67 12.73
N LEU A 13 4.52 -35.07 11.81
CA LEU A 13 5.07 -34.17 10.79
C LEU A 13 3.97 -33.62 9.88
N ALA A 14 3.03 -34.46 9.43
CA ALA A 14 1.92 -34.05 8.58
C ALA A 14 1.01 -33.03 9.28
N VAL A 15 0.73 -33.21 10.58
CA VAL A 15 -0.07 -32.27 11.37
C VAL A 15 0.65 -30.92 11.50
N VAL A 16 1.95 -30.93 11.80
CA VAL A 16 2.73 -29.68 11.91
C VAL A 16 2.75 -28.93 10.57
N VAL A 17 2.97 -29.64 9.45
CA VAL A 17 2.96 -29.03 8.12
C VAL A 17 1.59 -28.45 7.78
N ALA A 18 0.50 -29.13 8.12
CA ALA A 18 -0.85 -28.63 7.90
C ALA A 18 -1.12 -27.33 8.67
N VAL A 19 -0.71 -27.25 9.95
CA VAL A 19 -0.87 -26.04 10.77
C VAL A 19 -0.06 -24.87 10.20
N VAL A 20 1.18 -25.12 9.76
CA VAL A 20 2.04 -24.10 9.16
C VAL A 20 1.46 -23.60 7.83
N ALA A 21 0.91 -24.49 7.00
CA ALA A 21 0.28 -24.11 5.74
C ALA A 21 -0.95 -23.19 5.97
N ILE A 22 -1.77 -23.51 6.97
CA ILE A 22 -2.90 -22.66 7.36
C ILE A 22 -2.39 -21.29 7.80
N ALA A 23 -1.44 -21.25 8.73
CA ALA A 23 -0.87 -19.99 9.23
C ALA A 23 -0.25 -19.12 8.11
N ALA A 24 0.46 -19.74 7.17
CA ALA A 24 1.01 -19.03 6.00
C ALA A 24 -0.09 -18.42 5.14
N THR A 25 -1.21 -19.12 4.94
CA THR A 25 -2.35 -18.61 4.15
C THR A 25 -3.00 -17.39 4.81
N TYR A 26 -3.13 -17.41 6.14
CA TYR A 26 -3.63 -16.25 6.91
C TYR A 26 -2.69 -15.04 6.83
N LEU A 27 -1.37 -15.25 6.92
CA LEU A 27 -0.38 -14.17 6.84
C LEU A 27 -0.33 -13.54 5.44
N VAL A 28 -0.46 -14.34 4.37
CA VAL A 28 -0.49 -13.83 2.99
C VAL A 28 -1.75 -13.03 2.72
N GLY A 29 -2.91 -13.47 3.24
CA GLY A 29 -4.17 -12.72 3.13
C GLY A 29 -4.10 -11.37 3.84
N LEU A 30 -3.66 -11.35 5.10
CA LEU A 30 -3.48 -10.12 5.88
C LEU A 30 -2.44 -9.18 5.26
N GLY A 31 -1.39 -9.71 4.65
CA GLY A 31 -0.37 -8.91 3.96
C GLY A 31 -0.90 -8.21 2.70
N LYS A 32 -1.85 -8.80 1.98
CA LYS A 32 -2.53 -8.14 0.86
C LYS A 32 -3.47 -7.04 1.34
N ASP A 33 -4.33 -7.34 2.31
CA ASP A 33 -5.31 -6.38 2.83
C ASP A 33 -4.65 -5.18 3.52
N ALA A 34 -3.53 -5.38 4.21
CA ALA A 34 -2.74 -4.30 4.79
C ALA A 34 -1.97 -3.50 3.73
N GLY A 35 -1.51 -4.16 2.66
CA GLY A 35 -0.84 -3.50 1.54
C GLY A 35 -1.76 -2.58 0.74
N GLU A 36 -2.98 -3.03 0.45
CA GLU A 36 -3.99 -2.22 -0.27
C GLU A 36 -4.43 -1.01 0.57
N GLN A 37 -4.71 -1.18 1.88
CA GLN A 37 -5.09 -0.06 2.74
C GLN A 37 -3.98 0.99 2.93
N VAL A 38 -2.71 0.57 2.98
CA VAL A 38 -1.58 1.53 3.05
C VAL A 38 -1.39 2.24 1.71
N GLN A 39 -1.66 1.57 0.59
CA GLN A 39 -1.52 2.16 -0.73
C GLN A 39 -2.62 3.17 -1.03
N GLU A 40 -3.88 2.87 -0.68
CA GLU A 40 -5.00 3.83 -0.75
C GLU A 40 -4.78 5.02 0.19
N GLY A 41 -4.51 4.77 1.47
CA GLY A 41 -4.28 5.86 2.43
C GLY A 41 -3.04 6.70 2.12
N GLY A 42 -2.01 6.10 1.53
CA GLY A 42 -0.81 6.81 1.08
C GLY A 42 -1.08 7.71 -0.14
N HIS A 43 -1.94 7.26 -1.06
CA HIS A 43 -2.32 8.04 -2.24
C HIS A 43 -3.20 9.24 -1.85
N ASP A 44 -4.20 9.03 -1.00
CA ASP A 44 -5.08 10.10 -0.49
C ASP A 44 -4.31 11.20 0.24
N ILE A 45 -3.28 10.84 1.04
CA ILE A 45 -2.45 11.83 1.73
C ILE A 45 -1.58 12.61 0.75
N LEU A 46 -0.97 11.94 -0.24
CA LEU A 46 -0.17 12.60 -1.26
C LEU A 46 -1.02 13.55 -2.10
N GLU A 47 -2.22 13.12 -2.53
CA GLU A 47 -3.17 13.95 -3.27
C GLU A 47 -3.63 15.14 -2.42
N SER A 48 -3.97 14.92 -1.14
CA SER A 48 -4.38 16.00 -0.23
C SER A 48 -3.27 17.02 0.02
N VAL A 49 -2.00 16.58 0.15
CA VAL A 49 -0.85 17.47 0.32
C VAL A 49 -0.55 18.22 -0.96
N GLU A 50 -0.68 17.57 -2.11
CA GLU A 50 -0.49 18.18 -3.42
C GLU A 50 -1.57 19.26 -3.65
N GLU A 51 -2.84 18.95 -3.43
CA GLU A 51 -3.94 19.92 -3.52
C GLU A 51 -3.82 21.08 -2.51
N ALA A 52 -3.33 20.81 -1.30
CA ALA A 52 -3.10 21.85 -0.30
C ALA A 52 -1.90 22.75 -0.63
N SER A 53 -0.99 22.26 -1.47
CA SER A 53 0.19 23.02 -1.93
C SER A 53 -0.12 23.87 -3.17
N LYS A 54 -1.25 23.62 -3.84
CA LYS A 54 -1.68 24.39 -5.01
C LYS A 54 -2.29 25.73 -4.60
N GLY A 55 -1.93 26.79 -5.33
CA GLY A 55 -2.40 28.15 -5.10
C GLY A 55 -3.82 28.39 -5.61
N ASP A 56 -4.58 29.21 -4.89
CA ASP A 56 -5.91 29.68 -5.26
C ASP A 56 -5.86 30.84 -6.27
N THR A 57 -7.00 31.27 -6.80
CA THR A 57 -7.04 32.32 -7.85
C THR A 57 -6.36 33.61 -7.37
N GLY A 58 -5.38 34.09 -8.14
CA GLY A 58 -4.57 35.28 -7.84
C GLY A 58 -3.31 35.01 -7.01
N GLU A 59 -3.09 33.77 -6.55
CA GLU A 59 -1.84 33.38 -5.89
C GLU A 59 -0.71 33.13 -6.90
N PRO A 60 0.56 33.30 -6.49
CA PRO A 60 1.70 33.07 -7.37
C PRO A 60 1.82 31.58 -7.74
N CYS A 61 2.12 31.32 -9.01
CA CYS A 61 2.33 29.97 -9.56
C CYS A 61 3.59 29.92 -10.44
N LEU A 62 4.17 28.72 -10.52
CA LEU A 62 5.31 28.41 -11.39
C LEU A 62 4.87 27.81 -12.73
N ASP A 63 3.81 27.02 -12.70
CA ASP A 63 3.24 26.27 -13.81
C ASP A 63 1.75 25.96 -13.53
N ASP A 64 1.04 25.44 -14.53
CA ASP A 64 -0.40 25.15 -14.45
C ASP A 64 -0.75 24.15 -13.33
N ASP A 65 0.11 23.16 -13.06
CA ASP A 65 -0.12 22.16 -12.01
C ASP A 65 0.01 22.75 -10.60
N GLY A 66 0.64 23.92 -10.47
CA GLY A 66 0.70 24.68 -9.23
C GLY A 66 -0.61 25.39 -8.84
N CYS A 67 -1.63 25.37 -9.71
CA CYS A 67 -2.91 26.03 -9.47
C CYS A 67 -4.01 25.03 -9.10
N LYS A 68 -4.82 25.38 -8.10
CA LYS A 68 -5.87 24.50 -7.60
C LYS A 68 -7.03 24.34 -8.59
N SER A 69 -7.27 25.38 -9.37
CA SER A 69 -8.19 25.39 -10.49
C SER A 69 -7.69 26.40 -11.53
N GLY A 70 -7.87 26.08 -12.80
CA GLY A 70 -7.48 26.95 -13.92
C GLY A 70 -6.02 26.83 -14.32
N ASN A 71 -5.44 27.91 -14.85
CA ASN A 71 -4.10 27.92 -15.43
C ASN A 71 -3.21 28.99 -14.79
N CYS A 72 -1.90 28.78 -14.88
CA CYS A 72 -0.90 29.76 -14.50
C CYS A 72 -0.73 30.78 -15.63
N ASP A 73 -1.20 32.01 -15.42
CA ASP A 73 -1.08 33.08 -16.40
C ASP A 73 0.37 33.51 -16.61
N THR A 74 0.64 34.18 -17.73
CA THR A 74 1.93 34.81 -18.06
C THR A 74 2.48 35.76 -16.98
N SER A 75 1.63 36.22 -16.06
CA SER A 75 2.01 37.00 -14.89
C SER A 75 2.46 36.15 -13.68
N ASN A 76 2.61 34.83 -13.85
CA ASN A 76 2.90 33.85 -12.80
C ASN A 76 1.84 33.85 -11.69
N ARG A 77 0.56 33.92 -12.06
CA ARG A 77 -0.56 33.87 -11.10
C ARG A 77 -1.65 32.90 -11.55
N CYS A 78 -2.25 32.19 -10.61
CA CYS A 78 -3.37 31.30 -10.88
C CYS A 78 -4.60 32.11 -11.32
N THR A 79 -5.31 31.62 -12.34
CA THR A 79 -6.47 32.28 -12.94
C THR A 79 -7.70 31.40 -12.93
#